data_AF-A0A3C1JRW1-F1
#
_entry.id   AF-A0A3C1JRW1-F1
#
_cell.length_a   1.000
_cell.length_b   1.000
_cell.length_c   1.000
_cell.angle_alpha   90.00
_cell.angle_beta   90.00
_cell.angle_gamma   90.00
#
_symmetry.space_group_name_H-M   'P 1'
#
loop_
_entity.id
_entity.type
_entity.pdbx_description
1 polymer ?
#
loop_
_entity_poly.entity_id
_entity_poly.type
_entity_poly.pdbx_seq_one_letter_code
_entity_poly.pdbx_strand_id
1 'polypeptide(L)'
;MFNSGNANAATGTQGLADARQMAGRFADGPGSSYKVAVDEIFVASTGVIGVPLDMDRLGSGIKSLHLTADGGAGAISAMMTTDSVPKSAAATFVVGGTTVTVGGIAKGAAMIAPHMATMLAFVTTDAAVSPAYLQEALVRAVDDSFNMIVIDGDMSTNDTCFVIANGEAWTGSALDGTQAECADFEAALGHVCGELARAMARDGEGSTKFITIDVRGAATREDARRVARSIAGS
;
A
#
# COMPACT_ATOMS: atom_id res chain seq x y z
N MET A 1 -8.46 3.31 -6.60
CA MET A 1 -9.03 2.09 -7.22
C MET A 1 -7.93 1.11 -7.53
N PHE A 2 -8.22 -0.19 -7.51
CA PHE A 2 -7.29 -1.20 -7.96
C PHE A 2 -7.97 -2.33 -8.74
N ASN A 3 -7.22 -3.05 -9.56
CA ASN A 3 -7.64 -4.30 -10.18
C ASN A 3 -6.60 -5.41 -9.97
N SER A 4 -7.08 -6.65 -9.94
CA SER A 4 -6.27 -7.87 -9.82
C SER A 4 -6.44 -8.75 -11.05
N GLY A 5 -5.45 -9.61 -11.32
CA GLY A 5 -5.39 -10.53 -12.46
C GLY A 5 -4.74 -9.96 -13.73
N ASN A 6 -4.54 -8.64 -13.81
CA ASN A 6 -3.84 -7.99 -14.93
C ASN A 6 -3.08 -6.74 -14.42
N ALA A 7 -1.76 -6.71 -14.65
CA ALA A 7 -0.90 -5.63 -14.18
C ALA A 7 -0.99 -4.35 -15.03
N ASN A 8 -1.55 -4.42 -16.24
CA ASN A 8 -1.51 -3.33 -17.22
C ASN A 8 -0.11 -2.74 -17.42
N ALA A 9 0.91 -3.61 -17.35
CA ALA A 9 2.30 -3.25 -17.55
C ALA A 9 2.75 -3.70 -18.93
N ALA A 10 3.68 -2.95 -19.53
CA ALA A 10 4.18 -3.19 -20.89
C ALA A 10 3.09 -3.20 -21.99
N THR A 11 2.00 -2.46 -21.78
CA THR A 11 0.84 -2.33 -22.70
C THR A 11 0.85 -1.02 -23.50
N GLY A 12 1.95 -0.26 -23.44
CA GLY A 12 2.17 0.94 -24.26
C GLY A 12 1.19 2.08 -24.00
N THR A 13 0.94 2.89 -25.04
CA THR A 13 0.02 4.03 -24.97
C THR A 13 -1.42 3.62 -24.67
N GLN A 14 -1.83 2.42 -25.11
CA GLN A 14 -3.16 1.87 -24.80
C GLN A 14 -3.31 1.64 -23.29
N GLY A 15 -2.34 1.00 -22.63
CA GLY A 15 -2.42 0.78 -21.18
C GLY A 15 -2.51 2.06 -20.37
N LEU A 16 -1.80 3.10 -20.78
CA LEU A 16 -1.90 4.42 -20.15
C LEU A 16 -3.30 5.04 -20.36
N ALA A 17 -3.88 4.90 -21.56
CA ALA A 17 -5.24 5.34 -21.84
C ALA A 17 -6.27 4.55 -21.02
N ASP A 18 -6.10 3.24 -20.90
CA ASP A 18 -6.97 2.35 -20.12
C ASP A 18 -6.95 2.74 -18.63
N ALA A 19 -5.77 2.98 -18.04
CA ALA A 19 -5.65 3.42 -16.65
C ALA A 19 -6.37 4.76 -16.39
N ARG A 20 -6.23 5.73 -17.30
CA ARG A 20 -6.98 7.00 -17.23
C ARG A 20 -8.49 6.78 -17.38
N GLN A 21 -8.88 5.89 -18.28
CA GLN A 21 -10.27 5.56 -18.51
C GLN A 21 -10.89 4.83 -17.31
N MET A 22 -10.14 4.01 -16.58
CA MET A 22 -10.61 3.42 -15.32
C MET A 22 -11.00 4.53 -14.33
N ALA A 23 -10.10 5.50 -14.09
CA ALA A 23 -10.37 6.65 -13.21
C ALA A 23 -11.60 7.44 -13.69
N GLY A 24 -11.65 7.79 -14.98
CA GLY A 24 -12.78 8.52 -15.56
C GLY A 24 -14.12 7.78 -15.42
N ARG A 25 -14.16 6.48 -15.71
CA ARG A 25 -15.38 5.66 -15.58
C ARG A 25 -15.91 5.59 -14.16
N PHE A 26 -15.03 5.63 -13.16
CA PHE A 26 -15.47 5.70 -11.76
C PHE A 26 -15.98 7.09 -11.41
N ALA A 27 -15.24 8.14 -11.74
CA ALA A 27 -15.64 9.53 -11.49
C ALA A 27 -17.02 9.85 -12.12
N ASP A 28 -17.21 9.49 -13.39
CA ASP A 28 -18.46 9.69 -14.14
C ASP A 28 -19.60 8.77 -13.67
N GLY A 29 -19.24 7.63 -13.07
CA GLY A 29 -20.15 6.59 -12.59
C GLY A 29 -20.42 6.71 -11.09
N PRO A 30 -20.13 5.68 -10.28
CA PRO A 30 -20.40 5.70 -8.84
C PRO A 30 -19.75 6.87 -8.09
N GLY A 31 -18.55 7.28 -8.50
CA GLY A 31 -17.78 8.38 -7.90
C GLY A 31 -18.53 9.70 -7.88
N SER A 32 -19.41 9.95 -8.85
CA SER A 32 -20.25 11.16 -8.92
C SER A 32 -21.15 11.32 -7.68
N SER A 33 -21.65 10.20 -7.12
CA SER A 33 -22.47 10.20 -5.90
C SER A 33 -21.65 10.53 -4.65
N TYR A 34 -20.34 10.32 -4.71
CA TYR A 34 -19.38 10.61 -3.64
C TYR A 34 -18.63 11.93 -3.87
N LYS A 35 -18.92 12.65 -4.97
CA LYS A 35 -18.24 13.90 -5.37
C LYS A 35 -16.72 13.74 -5.53
N VAL A 36 -16.27 12.57 -5.97
CA VAL A 36 -14.86 12.30 -6.23
C VAL A 36 -14.50 12.74 -7.65
N ALA A 37 -13.58 13.68 -7.77
CA ALA A 37 -13.07 14.13 -9.06
C ALA A 37 -12.08 13.12 -9.66
N VAL A 38 -11.91 13.16 -10.99
CA VAL A 38 -11.06 12.17 -11.70
C VAL A 38 -9.59 12.25 -11.28
N ASP A 39 -9.11 13.44 -10.97
CA ASP A 39 -7.77 13.75 -10.50
C ASP A 39 -7.51 13.37 -9.03
N GLU A 40 -8.56 13.01 -8.29
CA GLU A 40 -8.47 12.49 -6.92
C GLU A 40 -8.40 10.94 -6.89
N ILE A 41 -8.44 10.29 -8.06
CA ILE A 41 -8.47 8.83 -8.16
C ILE A 41 -7.11 8.29 -8.58
N PHE A 42 -6.44 7.64 -7.63
CA PHE A 42 -5.29 6.80 -7.92
C PHE A 42 -5.73 5.44 -8.47
N VAL A 43 -4.99 4.90 -9.43
CA VAL A 43 -5.21 3.56 -10.01
C VAL A 43 -3.98 2.69 -9.76
N ALA A 44 -4.20 1.47 -9.29
CA ALA A 44 -3.16 0.45 -9.14
C ALA A 44 -3.61 -0.86 -9.80
N SER A 45 -2.68 -1.59 -10.41
CA SER A 45 -2.97 -2.80 -11.18
C SER A 45 -1.98 -3.88 -10.83
N THR A 46 -2.41 -5.14 -10.76
CA THR A 46 -1.52 -6.27 -10.47
C THR A 46 -1.99 -7.55 -11.15
N GLY A 47 -1.05 -8.40 -11.56
CA GLY A 47 -1.31 -9.65 -12.27
C GLY A 47 -0.43 -9.82 -13.50
N VAL A 48 -0.99 -10.38 -14.57
CA VAL A 48 -0.23 -10.69 -15.80
C VAL A 48 0.27 -9.42 -16.50
N ILE A 49 1.52 -9.43 -16.98
CA ILE A 49 2.19 -8.35 -17.73
C ILE A 49 1.99 -8.56 -19.25
N GLY A 50 1.96 -7.48 -20.02
CA GLY A 50 1.94 -7.52 -21.49
C GLY A 50 0.57 -7.82 -22.10
N VAL A 51 -0.49 -7.82 -21.28
CA VAL A 51 -1.87 -8.09 -21.70
C VAL A 51 -2.71 -6.82 -21.49
N PRO A 52 -3.33 -6.26 -22.55
CA PRO A 52 -4.23 -5.11 -22.40
C PRO A 52 -5.38 -5.37 -21.42
N LEU A 53 -5.89 -4.32 -20.80
CA LEU A 53 -7.04 -4.43 -19.91
C LEU A 53 -8.32 -4.74 -20.70
N ASP A 54 -9.14 -5.65 -20.18
CA ASP A 54 -10.51 -5.83 -20.66
C ASP A 54 -11.38 -4.69 -20.11
N MET A 55 -11.40 -3.58 -20.84
CA MET A 55 -12.08 -2.37 -20.40
C MET A 55 -13.59 -2.54 -20.34
N ASP A 56 -14.21 -3.41 -21.12
CA ASP A 56 -15.66 -3.63 -21.06
C ASP A 56 -16.06 -4.37 -19.79
N ARG A 57 -15.30 -5.42 -19.44
CA ARG A 57 -15.46 -6.12 -18.16
C ARG A 57 -15.19 -5.21 -16.98
N LEU A 58 -14.09 -4.44 -16.99
CA LEU A 58 -13.78 -3.47 -15.95
C LEU A 58 -14.85 -2.40 -15.83
N GLY A 59 -15.36 -1.88 -16.94
CA GLY A 59 -16.43 -0.88 -16.95
C GLY A 59 -17.70 -1.39 -16.28
N SER A 60 -18.06 -2.65 -16.53
CA SER A 60 -19.21 -3.29 -15.89
C SER A 60 -18.99 -3.45 -14.38
N GLY A 61 -17.79 -3.88 -13.97
CA GLY A 61 -17.41 -3.97 -12.56
C GLY A 61 -17.43 -2.60 -11.86
N ILE A 62 -16.84 -1.57 -12.48
CA ILE A 62 -16.82 -0.20 -11.96
C ILE A 62 -18.25 0.32 -11.75
N LYS A 63 -19.16 0.13 -12.71
CA LYS A 63 -20.56 0.55 -12.58
C LYS A 63 -21.29 -0.11 -11.40
N SER A 64 -20.85 -1.30 -10.99
CA SER A 64 -21.45 -2.05 -9.88
C SER A 64 -20.87 -1.71 -8.51
N LEU A 65 -19.82 -0.88 -8.43
CA LEU A 65 -19.19 -0.52 -7.17
C LEU A 65 -20.14 0.28 -6.28
N HIS A 66 -20.24 -0.14 -5.02
CA HIS A 66 -20.91 0.57 -3.95
C HIS A 66 -19.95 0.67 -2.76
N LEU A 67 -19.61 1.89 -2.34
CA LEU A 67 -18.70 2.09 -1.21
C LEU A 67 -19.46 1.95 0.10
N THR A 68 -18.93 1.14 1.01
CA THR A 68 -19.45 0.96 2.38
C THR A 68 -18.32 1.15 3.39
N ALA A 69 -18.68 1.55 4.62
CA ALA A 69 -17.71 1.78 5.68
C ALA A 69 -16.97 0.49 6.11
N ASP A 70 -17.59 -0.68 5.90
CA ASP A 70 -17.09 -2.01 6.25
C ASP A 70 -16.56 -2.80 5.03
N GLY A 71 -16.41 -2.15 3.86
CA GLY A 71 -16.00 -2.79 2.61
C GLY A 71 -14.56 -3.32 2.58
N GLY A 72 -13.78 -3.09 3.64
CA GLY A 72 -12.36 -3.43 3.72
C GLY A 72 -12.06 -4.91 3.48
N ALA A 73 -12.85 -5.84 4.04
CA ALA A 73 -12.65 -7.28 3.85
C ALA A 73 -12.83 -7.69 2.37
N GLY A 74 -13.84 -7.13 1.70
CA GLY A 74 -14.07 -7.34 0.27
C GLY A 74 -12.95 -6.77 -0.58
N ALA A 75 -12.44 -5.58 -0.23
CA ALA A 75 -11.31 -4.95 -0.88
C ALA A 75 -10.03 -5.81 -0.81
N ILE A 76 -9.70 -6.34 0.37
CA ILE A 76 -8.54 -7.22 0.56
C ILE A 76 -8.67 -8.48 -0.30
N SER A 77 -9.82 -9.15 -0.27
CA SER A 77 -10.04 -10.35 -1.05
C SER A 77 -9.93 -10.10 -2.56
N ALA A 78 -10.37 -8.93 -3.04
CA ALA A 78 -10.38 -8.59 -4.45
C ALA A 78 -8.99 -8.24 -5.02
N MET A 79 -8.04 -7.81 -4.18
CA MET A 79 -6.69 -7.45 -4.62
C MET A 79 -5.68 -8.61 -4.59
N MET A 80 -6.00 -9.71 -3.89
CA MET A 80 -5.14 -10.89 -3.82
C MET A 80 -4.87 -11.48 -5.21
N THR A 81 -3.68 -12.05 -5.41
CA THR A 81 -3.32 -12.84 -6.60
C THR A 81 -2.89 -14.25 -6.21
N THR A 82 -1.61 -14.43 -5.86
CA THR A 82 -1.03 -15.69 -5.38
C THR A 82 -0.98 -15.75 -3.86
N ASP A 83 -1.42 -14.68 -3.20
CA ASP A 83 -1.62 -14.61 -1.76
C ASP A 83 -2.49 -15.77 -1.26
N SER A 84 -2.08 -16.42 -0.17
CA SER A 84 -2.88 -17.50 0.45
C SER A 84 -3.79 -16.98 1.56
N VAL A 85 -3.45 -15.82 2.15
CA VAL A 85 -4.22 -15.19 3.22
C VAL A 85 -4.40 -13.68 3.02
N PRO A 86 -5.55 -13.11 3.46
CA PRO A 86 -5.75 -11.67 3.50
C PRO A 86 -4.80 -11.01 4.51
N LYS A 87 -4.34 -9.79 4.20
CA LYS A 87 -3.38 -9.04 5.04
C LYS A 87 -3.94 -7.66 5.38
N SER A 88 -4.13 -7.41 6.67
CA SER A 88 -4.60 -6.15 7.22
C SER A 88 -3.96 -5.89 8.58
N ALA A 89 -3.72 -4.63 8.90
CA ALA A 89 -3.22 -4.19 10.20
C ALA A 89 -3.86 -2.86 10.60
N ALA A 90 -3.94 -2.59 11.90
CA ALA A 90 -4.40 -1.30 12.42
C ALA A 90 -3.67 -0.95 13.72
N ALA A 91 -3.51 0.35 13.95
CA ALA A 91 -2.96 0.92 15.19
C ALA A 91 -3.75 2.17 15.56
N THR A 92 -3.77 2.49 16.84
CA THR A 92 -4.40 3.70 17.36
C THR A 92 -3.44 4.46 18.27
N PHE A 93 -3.53 5.79 18.25
CA PHE A 93 -2.79 6.68 19.13
C PHE A 93 -3.66 7.88 19.53
N VAL A 94 -3.15 8.77 20.38
CA VAL A 94 -3.92 9.91 20.88
C VAL A 94 -3.26 11.22 20.47
N VAL A 95 -4.04 12.14 19.92
CA VAL A 95 -3.62 13.52 19.63
C VAL A 95 -4.57 14.47 20.35
N GLY A 96 -4.05 15.36 21.21
CA GLY A 96 -4.90 16.32 21.93
C GLY A 96 -6.12 15.71 22.64
N GLY A 97 -5.99 14.48 23.17
CA GLY A 97 -7.08 13.74 23.82
C GLY A 97 -8.06 13.03 22.88
N THR A 98 -7.89 13.14 21.56
CA THR A 98 -8.70 12.45 20.54
C THR A 98 -7.99 11.18 20.09
N THR A 99 -8.73 10.07 19.99
CA THR A 99 -8.19 8.82 19.42
C THR A 99 -8.11 8.94 17.91
N VAL A 100 -6.94 8.62 17.37
CA VAL A 100 -6.63 8.60 15.94
C VAL A 100 -6.33 7.15 15.54
N THR A 101 -6.80 6.75 14.37
CA THR A 101 -6.65 5.41 13.81
C THR A 101 -5.80 5.43 12.54
N VAL A 102 -4.87 4.49 12.44
CA VAL A 102 -4.17 4.14 11.20
C VAL A 102 -4.53 2.70 10.86
N GLY A 103 -5.11 2.48 9.68
CA GLY A 103 -5.44 1.15 9.18
C GLY A 103 -4.77 0.92 7.83
N GLY A 104 -4.45 -0.33 7.51
CA GLY A 104 -3.86 -0.65 6.23
C GLY A 104 -4.15 -2.07 5.75
N ILE A 105 -4.13 -2.22 4.44
CA ILE A 105 -4.26 -3.50 3.75
C ILE A 105 -3.11 -3.67 2.76
N ALA A 106 -2.65 -4.90 2.56
CA ALA A 106 -1.61 -5.20 1.59
C ALA A 106 -1.84 -6.53 0.87
N LYS A 107 -1.26 -6.65 -0.33
CA LYS A 107 -1.16 -7.90 -1.10
C LYS A 107 0.26 -8.03 -1.59
N GLY A 108 0.69 -9.26 -1.83
CA GLY A 108 2.05 -9.60 -2.22
C GLY A 108 2.48 -10.90 -1.55
N ALA A 109 2.87 -11.87 -2.36
CA ALA A 109 3.37 -13.18 -1.95
C ALA A 109 4.55 -13.66 -2.83
N ALA A 110 4.79 -13.03 -3.97
CA ALA A 110 5.86 -13.32 -4.92
C ALA A 110 6.19 -12.05 -5.71
N MET A 111 7.29 -12.09 -6.47
CA MET A 111 7.95 -10.94 -7.09
C MET A 111 8.19 -9.83 -6.07
N ILE A 112 8.81 -10.23 -4.95
CA ILE A 112 9.12 -9.31 -3.86
C ILE A 112 10.64 -9.23 -3.64
N ALA A 113 11.21 -8.11 -4.05
CA ALA A 113 12.54 -7.63 -3.74
C ALA A 113 12.49 -6.20 -3.16
N PRO A 114 13.54 -5.75 -2.47
CA PRO A 114 13.53 -4.42 -1.87
C PRO A 114 13.74 -3.33 -2.94
N HIS A 115 13.26 -2.10 -2.65
CA HIS A 115 13.06 -0.95 -3.58
C HIS A 115 11.67 -0.85 -4.20
N MET A 116 10.63 -1.12 -3.39
CA MET A 116 9.25 -1.35 -3.80
C MET A 116 9.17 -2.58 -4.72
N ALA A 117 8.39 -3.58 -4.28
CA ALA A 117 8.25 -4.93 -4.85
C ALA A 117 6.79 -5.20 -5.27
N THR A 118 6.37 -6.32 -5.94
CA THR A 118 4.95 -6.57 -6.34
C THR A 118 4.05 -6.62 -5.13
N MET A 119 3.74 -5.44 -4.66
CA MET A 119 2.95 -5.19 -3.50
C MET A 119 2.11 -3.98 -3.79
N LEU A 120 0.83 -4.14 -3.49
CA LEU A 120 -0.08 -3.02 -3.37
C LEU A 120 -0.37 -2.90 -1.89
N ALA A 121 -0.03 -1.77 -1.31
CA ALA A 121 -0.38 -1.40 0.05
C ALA A 121 -1.21 -0.12 0.05
N PHE A 122 -2.30 -0.13 0.80
CA PHE A 122 -3.19 1.01 0.96
C PHE A 122 -3.37 1.25 2.43
N VAL A 123 -2.95 2.42 2.90
CA VAL A 123 -3.05 2.87 4.28
C VAL A 123 -4.03 4.03 4.35
N THR A 124 -4.89 4.02 5.37
CA THR A 124 -5.87 5.07 5.63
C THR A 124 -5.73 5.54 7.06
N THR A 125 -5.93 6.82 7.30
CA THR A 125 -5.97 7.38 8.65
C THR A 125 -6.99 8.51 8.75
N ASP A 126 -7.57 8.65 9.94
CA ASP A 126 -8.40 9.80 10.30
C ASP A 126 -7.58 11.00 10.82
N ALA A 127 -6.26 10.85 10.93
CA ALA A 127 -5.35 11.91 11.38
C ALA A 127 -5.43 13.16 10.49
N ALA A 128 -5.40 14.33 11.11
CA ALA A 128 -5.12 15.58 10.42
C ALA A 128 -3.59 15.75 10.26
N VAL A 129 -3.08 15.64 9.04
CA VAL A 129 -1.64 15.66 8.74
C VAL A 129 -1.37 16.54 7.53
N SER A 130 -0.30 17.33 7.55
CA SER A 130 0.10 18.12 6.39
C SER A 130 0.57 17.20 5.25
N PRO A 131 0.28 17.50 3.97
CA PRO A 131 0.68 16.64 2.86
C PRO A 131 2.19 16.37 2.77
N ALA A 132 3.00 17.39 3.05
CA ALA A 132 4.46 17.27 3.02
C ALA A 132 4.95 16.29 4.10
N TYR A 133 4.48 16.46 5.33
CA TYR A 133 4.87 15.58 6.43
C TYR A 133 4.32 14.15 6.27
N LEU A 134 3.10 14.00 5.74
CA LEU A 134 2.52 12.69 5.43
C LEU A 134 3.38 11.90 4.43
N GLN A 135 3.87 12.56 3.38
CA GLN A 135 4.76 11.96 2.40
C GLN A 135 6.10 11.53 3.03
N GLU A 136 6.70 12.38 3.87
CA GLU A 136 7.94 12.07 4.57
C GLU A 136 7.80 10.89 5.54
N ALA A 137 6.72 10.87 6.33
CA ALA A 137 6.42 9.78 7.26
C ALA A 137 6.17 8.47 6.50
N LEU A 138 5.47 8.51 5.37
CA LEU A 138 5.26 7.34 4.53
C LEU A 138 6.59 6.78 4.00
N VAL A 139 7.49 7.64 3.49
CA VAL A 139 8.81 7.21 2.98
C VAL A 139 9.60 6.50 4.09
N ARG A 140 9.66 7.08 5.29
CA ARG A 140 10.34 6.44 6.45
C ARG A 140 9.73 5.08 6.78
N ALA A 141 8.40 5.01 6.85
CA ALA A 141 7.69 3.77 7.18
C ALA A 141 7.94 2.68 6.13
N VAL A 142 7.88 3.03 4.83
CA VAL A 142 8.14 2.11 3.71
C VAL A 142 9.59 1.62 3.73
N ASP A 143 10.54 2.51 3.97
CA ASP A 143 11.98 2.18 4.03
C ASP A 143 12.33 1.18 5.13
N ASP A 144 11.58 1.20 6.22
CA ASP A 144 11.80 0.36 7.39
C ASP A 144 10.87 -0.87 7.47
N SER A 145 10.03 -1.08 6.45
CA SER A 145 9.10 -2.20 6.38
C SER A 145 9.16 -2.91 5.02
N PHE A 146 8.42 -2.40 4.04
CA PHE A 146 8.29 -2.98 2.71
C PHE A 146 9.62 -3.07 1.96
N ASN A 147 10.50 -2.07 2.11
CA ASN A 147 11.84 -2.09 1.52
C ASN A 147 12.86 -2.97 2.31
N MET A 148 12.39 -3.70 3.33
CA MET A 148 13.19 -4.61 4.14
C MET A 148 12.85 -6.08 3.92
N ILE A 149 11.84 -6.40 3.10
CA ILE A 149 11.46 -7.78 2.80
C ILE A 149 11.96 -8.23 1.42
N VAL A 150 12.29 -9.51 1.31
CA VAL A 150 12.66 -10.21 0.07
C VAL A 150 11.99 -11.58 0.12
N ILE A 151 11.41 -12.02 -1.00
CA ILE A 151 10.80 -13.36 -1.14
C ILE A 151 11.56 -14.17 -2.19
N ASP A 152 11.58 -13.71 -3.43
CA ASP A 152 12.21 -14.38 -4.57
C ASP A 152 13.28 -13.53 -5.27
N GLY A 153 13.41 -12.25 -4.92
CA GLY A 153 14.44 -11.36 -5.47
C GLY A 153 14.03 -10.67 -6.77
N ASP A 154 12.84 -10.95 -7.30
CA ASP A 154 12.30 -10.28 -8.48
C ASP A 154 11.57 -8.99 -8.07
N MET A 155 12.06 -7.84 -8.57
CA MET A 155 11.41 -6.53 -8.37
C MET A 155 10.36 -6.30 -9.46
N SER A 156 9.23 -5.68 -9.13
CA SER A 156 8.11 -5.60 -10.04
C SER A 156 7.88 -4.23 -10.65
N THR A 157 7.00 -4.21 -11.64
CA THR A 157 6.69 -3.03 -12.44
C THR A 157 5.56 -2.18 -11.85
N ASN A 158 4.88 -2.64 -10.80
CA ASN A 158 3.58 -2.10 -10.36
C ASN A 158 3.52 -1.70 -8.88
N ASP A 159 4.69 -1.55 -8.29
CA ASP A 159 4.86 -1.56 -6.86
C ASP A 159 4.36 -0.24 -6.30
N THR A 160 3.40 -0.32 -5.38
CA THR A 160 2.63 0.88 -5.00
C THR A 160 2.25 0.85 -3.53
N CYS A 161 2.54 1.94 -2.83
CA CYS A 161 2.03 2.20 -1.49
C CYS A 161 1.34 3.57 -1.47
N PHE A 162 0.06 3.60 -1.14
CA PHE A 162 -0.68 4.85 -0.94
C PHE A 162 -1.02 5.02 0.54
N VAL A 163 -0.97 6.26 1.01
CA VAL A 163 -1.54 6.68 2.28
C VAL A 163 -2.57 7.77 2.02
N ILE A 164 -3.74 7.66 2.65
CA ILE A 164 -4.82 8.65 2.56
C ILE A 164 -5.19 9.08 3.98
N ALA A 165 -5.15 10.38 4.24
CA ALA A 165 -5.51 10.98 5.52
C ALA A 165 -6.71 11.90 5.34
N ASN A 166 -7.84 11.62 6.01
CA ASN A 166 -9.07 12.37 5.81
C ASN A 166 -9.26 13.54 6.82
N GLY A 167 -8.47 13.57 7.90
CA GLY A 167 -8.51 14.63 8.91
C GLY A 167 -9.74 14.65 9.83
N GLU A 168 -10.56 13.60 9.87
CA GLU A 168 -11.75 13.54 10.73
C GLU A 168 -11.43 13.62 12.22
N ALA A 169 -10.26 13.13 12.65
CA ALA A 169 -9.75 13.26 14.01
C ALA A 169 -9.03 14.61 14.24
N TRP A 170 -9.67 15.71 13.88
CA TRP A 170 -9.11 17.07 13.98
C TRP A 170 -9.03 17.57 15.43
N THR A 171 -7.86 18.08 15.82
CA THR A 171 -7.58 18.53 17.20
C THR A 171 -7.19 20.01 17.30
N GLY A 172 -7.38 20.78 16.22
CA GLY A 172 -7.06 22.22 16.16
C GLY A 172 -5.89 22.57 15.24
N SER A 173 -5.01 21.61 14.97
CA SER A 173 -3.89 21.75 14.02
C SER A 173 -3.54 20.41 13.40
N ALA A 174 -3.08 20.43 12.14
CA ALA A 174 -2.53 19.25 11.50
C ALA A 174 -1.12 18.94 12.04
N LEU A 175 -0.77 17.66 12.11
CA LEU A 175 0.61 17.22 12.34
C LEU A 175 1.48 17.63 11.15
N ASP A 176 2.61 18.28 11.44
CA ASP A 176 3.51 18.82 10.41
C ASP A 176 5.00 18.51 10.66
N GLY A 177 5.28 17.63 11.63
CA GLY A 177 6.63 17.23 12.02
C GLY A 177 7.20 18.02 13.20
N THR A 178 6.45 18.96 13.77
CA THR A 178 6.92 19.77 14.91
C THR A 178 6.32 19.38 16.25
N GLN A 179 5.16 18.71 16.24
CA GLN A 179 4.44 18.29 17.44
C GLN A 179 5.03 17.00 18.04
N ALA A 180 4.87 16.78 19.35
CA ALA A 180 5.34 15.55 19.99
C ALA A 180 4.61 14.31 19.45
N GLU A 181 3.32 14.47 19.15
CA GLU A 181 2.42 13.44 18.62
C GLU A 181 2.80 12.98 17.19
N CYS A 182 3.70 13.71 16.51
CA CYS A 182 4.31 13.26 15.26
C CYS A 182 5.05 11.91 15.44
N ALA A 183 5.70 11.72 16.59
CA ALA A 183 6.36 10.47 16.91
C ALA A 183 5.36 9.31 17.08
N ASP A 184 4.20 9.58 17.67
CA ASP A 184 3.14 8.58 17.84
C ASP A 184 2.49 8.22 16.50
N PHE A 185 2.28 9.21 15.61
CA PHE A 185 1.81 8.97 14.25
C PHE A 185 2.80 8.12 13.46
N GLU A 186 4.10 8.45 13.47
CA GLU A 186 5.13 7.67 12.80
C GLU A 186 5.25 6.25 13.37
N ALA A 187 5.11 6.08 14.69
CA ALA A 187 5.10 4.77 15.33
C ALA A 187 3.89 3.93 14.88
N ALA A 188 2.69 4.53 14.82
CA ALA A 188 1.48 3.85 14.36
C ALA A 188 1.57 3.47 12.87
N LEU A 189 2.01 4.39 12.02
CA LEU A 189 2.20 4.15 10.59
C LEU A 189 3.28 3.08 10.33
N GLY A 190 4.43 3.20 11.01
CA GLY A 190 5.50 2.21 10.95
C GLY A 190 5.07 0.83 11.46
N HIS A 191 4.25 0.77 12.51
CA HIS A 191 3.67 -0.48 12.99
C HIS A 191 2.80 -1.15 11.93
N VAL A 192 1.84 -0.40 11.34
CA VAL A 192 0.94 -0.91 10.30
C VAL A 192 1.73 -1.40 9.09
N CYS A 193 2.64 -0.59 8.55
CA CYS A 193 3.46 -0.99 7.40
C CYS A 193 4.35 -2.20 7.75
N GLY A 194 4.93 -2.23 8.95
CA GLY A 194 5.75 -3.35 9.43
C GLY A 194 4.98 -4.66 9.57
N GLU A 195 3.76 -4.63 10.12
CA GLU A 195 2.90 -5.81 10.23
C GLU A 195 2.50 -6.34 8.85
N LEU A 196 2.13 -5.44 7.94
CA LEU A 196 1.81 -5.81 6.56
C LEU A 196 3.02 -6.41 5.82
N ALA A 197 4.21 -5.84 5.98
CA ALA A 197 5.45 -6.38 5.40
C ALA A 197 5.77 -7.78 5.95
N ARG A 198 5.65 -7.98 7.26
CA ARG A 198 5.82 -9.31 7.89
C ARG A 198 4.78 -10.31 7.40
N ALA A 199 3.53 -9.88 7.24
CA ALA A 199 2.46 -10.73 6.72
C ALA A 199 2.75 -11.18 5.28
N MET A 200 3.28 -10.30 4.43
CA MET A 200 3.72 -10.67 3.07
C MET A 200 4.88 -11.65 3.09
N ALA A 201 5.92 -11.40 3.88
CA ALA A 201 7.07 -12.30 3.97
C ALA A 201 6.70 -13.70 4.52
N ARG A 202 5.70 -13.79 5.41
CA ARG A 202 5.17 -15.06 5.94
C ARG A 202 4.31 -15.82 4.93
N ASP A 203 3.67 -15.09 4.03
CA ASP A 203 2.80 -15.63 2.98
C ASP A 203 3.54 -15.80 1.65
N GLY A 204 4.88 -15.88 1.68
CA GLY A 204 5.68 -16.06 0.48
C GLY A 204 5.28 -17.32 -0.28
N GLU A 205 5.22 -17.25 -1.60
CA GLU A 205 4.76 -18.33 -2.45
C GLU A 205 5.63 -19.58 -2.26
N GLY A 206 5.00 -20.68 -1.87
CA GLY A 206 5.72 -21.93 -1.55
C GLY A 206 6.58 -21.89 -0.27
N SER A 207 6.57 -20.79 0.48
CA SER A 207 7.34 -20.65 1.72
C SER A 207 6.75 -21.55 2.83
N THR A 208 7.64 -22.12 3.65
CA THR A 208 7.25 -22.95 4.81
C THR A 208 7.73 -22.38 6.14
N LYS A 209 8.60 -21.37 6.07
CA LYS A 209 9.25 -20.72 7.21
C LYS A 209 9.42 -19.23 6.91
N PHE A 210 9.34 -18.44 7.97
CA PHE A 210 9.68 -17.03 7.96
C PHE A 210 11.03 -16.85 8.64
N ILE A 211 11.92 -16.06 8.03
CA ILE A 211 13.27 -15.81 8.52
C ILE A 211 13.39 -14.32 8.84
N THR A 212 14.01 -14.00 9.97
CA THR A 212 14.40 -12.63 10.33
C THR A 212 15.91 -12.57 10.45
N ILE A 213 16.51 -11.57 9.81
CA ILE A 213 17.95 -11.33 9.81
C ILE A 213 18.21 -10.03 10.58
N ASP A 214 18.88 -10.14 11.72
CA ASP A 214 19.30 -9.01 12.54
C ASP A 214 20.83 -8.83 12.40
N VAL A 215 21.24 -7.72 11.79
CA VAL A 215 22.64 -7.37 11.59
C VAL A 215 23.04 -6.29 12.58
N ARG A 216 23.97 -6.63 13.47
CA ARG A 216 24.50 -5.72 14.50
C ARG A 216 25.98 -5.44 14.27
N GLY A 217 26.43 -4.25 14.69
CA GLY A 217 27.84 -3.87 14.63
C GLY A 217 28.34 -3.44 13.25
N ALA A 218 27.44 -3.20 12.29
CA ALA A 218 27.80 -2.59 11.01
C ALA A 218 28.20 -1.11 11.21
N ALA A 219 29.06 -0.58 10.33
CA ALA A 219 29.53 0.80 10.44
C ALA A 219 28.41 1.82 10.21
N THR A 220 27.45 1.50 9.34
CA THR A 220 26.26 2.30 9.09
C THR A 220 25.00 1.44 8.99
N ARG A 221 23.83 2.07 9.11
CA ARG A 221 22.53 1.41 8.86
C ARG A 221 22.45 0.82 7.45
N GLU A 222 23.02 1.52 6.48
CA GLU A 222 23.02 1.07 5.09
C GLU A 222 23.93 -0.15 4.89
N ASP A 223 25.08 -0.20 5.59
CA ASP A 223 25.92 -1.41 5.61
C ASP A 223 25.15 -2.60 6.21
N ALA A 224 24.44 -2.40 7.32
CA ALA A 224 23.61 -3.43 7.92
C ALA A 224 22.54 -3.93 6.95
N ARG A 225 21.85 -3.02 6.25
CA ARG A 225 20.84 -3.35 5.24
C ARG A 225 21.43 -4.16 4.08
N ARG A 226 22.59 -3.76 3.55
CA ARG A 226 23.26 -4.49 2.46
C ARG A 226 23.63 -5.91 2.86
N VAL A 227 24.17 -6.11 4.06
CA VAL A 227 24.48 -7.44 4.60
C VAL A 227 23.20 -8.26 4.77
N ALA A 228 22.16 -7.69 5.39
CA ALA A 228 20.90 -8.38 5.61
C ALA A 228 20.26 -8.85 4.29
N ARG A 229 20.24 -7.97 3.28
CA ARG A 229 19.72 -8.29 1.94
C ARG A 229 20.53 -9.38 1.23
N SER A 230 21.86 -9.33 1.34
CA SER A 230 22.72 -10.36 0.75
C SER A 230 22.49 -11.74 1.38
N ILE A 231 22.18 -11.80 2.68
CA ILE A 231 21.85 -13.07 3.36
C ILE A 231 20.43 -13.51 2.99
N ALA A 232 19.47 -12.58 2.91
CA ALA A 232 18.08 -12.86 2.59
C ALA A 232 17.90 -13.41 1.16
N GLY A 233 18.70 -12.94 0.21
CA GLY A 233 18.64 -13.38 -1.20
C GLY A 233 19.56 -14.57 -1.55
N SER A 234 20.11 -15.27 -0.56
CA SER A 234 21.02 -16.41 -0.75
C SER A 234 20.32 -17.77 -0.72
#